data_AF-A0A1F8X5V5-F1
#
_entry.id   AF-A0A1F8X5V5-F1
#
_cell.length_a   1.000
_cell.length_b   1.000
_cell.length_c   1.000
_cell.angle_alpha   90.00
_cell.angle_beta   90.00
_cell.angle_gamma   90.00
#
_symmetry.space_group_name_H-M   'P 1'
#
loop_
_entity.id
_entity.type
_entity.pdbx_description
1 polymer ?
#
loop_
_entity_poly.entity_id
_entity_poly.type
_entity_poly.pdbx_seq_one_letter_code
_entity_poly.pdbx_strand_id
1 'polypeptide(L)'
;MTIRYIQPGQPNQNAYVERFNRTYREEFLSLYLFRNLSEVREGTHDWRIGYNERRPHDALGDLTPCEYRQNNAGNSTLKLST
;
A
#
# COMPACT_ATOMS: atom_id res chain seq x y z
N MET A 1 5.01 -10.99 -17.24
CA MET A 1 4.86 -9.63 -16.70
C MET A 1 4.81 -8.55 -17.78
N THR A 2 3.63 -7.97 -18.00
CA THR A 2 3.41 -6.82 -18.89
C THR A 2 3.24 -5.55 -18.06
N ILE A 3 4.03 -4.51 -18.33
CA ILE A 3 3.88 -3.20 -17.65
C ILE A 3 2.62 -2.52 -18.18
N ARG A 4 1.74 -2.05 -17.27
CA ARG A 4 0.59 -1.21 -17.61
C ARG A 4 0.78 0.18 -17.03
N TYR A 5 0.91 1.17 -17.91
CA TYR A 5 0.97 2.57 -17.53
C TYR A 5 -0.43 3.14 -17.28
N ILE A 6 -0.50 4.19 -16.46
CA ILE A 6 -1.71 5.00 -16.33
C ILE A 6 -2.00 5.74 -17.64
N GLN A 7 -3.27 5.97 -17.92
CA GLN A 7 -3.70 6.75 -19.07
C GLN A 7 -3.47 8.24 -18.82
N PRO A 8 -2.96 8.99 -19.81
CA PRO A 8 -2.88 10.45 -19.71
C PRO A 8 -4.23 11.06 -19.36
N GLY A 9 -4.24 12.00 -18.40
CA GLY A 9 -5.46 12.66 -17.95
C GLY A 9 -6.37 11.81 -17.05
N GLN A 10 -5.95 10.61 -16.62
CA GLN A 10 -6.72 9.77 -15.68
C GLN A 10 -6.02 9.60 -14.32
N PRO A 11 -5.99 10.66 -13.47
CA PRO A 11 -5.31 10.61 -12.17
C PRO A 11 -5.89 9.53 -11.24
N ASN A 12 -7.19 9.24 -11.34
CA ASN A 12 -7.85 8.26 -10.50
C ASN A 12 -7.30 6.82 -10.64
N GLN A 13 -6.60 6.50 -11.74
CA GLN A 13 -5.96 5.19 -11.92
C GLN A 13 -4.79 4.96 -10.95
N ASN A 14 -4.21 6.03 -10.39
CA ASN A 14 -3.10 5.97 -9.44
C ASN A 14 -3.51 6.34 -8.00
N ALA A 15 -4.75 6.78 -7.79
CA ALA A 15 -5.19 7.39 -6.53
C ALA A 15 -4.93 6.52 -5.28
N TYR A 16 -5.06 5.19 -5.39
CA TYR A 16 -4.79 4.28 -4.27
C TYR A 16 -3.32 4.28 -3.85
N VAL A 17 -2.41 4.23 -4.82
CA VAL A 17 -0.96 4.26 -4.57
C VAL A 17 -0.53 5.63 -4.08
N GLU A 18 -1.11 6.70 -4.61
CA GLU A 18 -0.88 8.07 -4.13
C GLU A 18 -1.30 8.25 -2.67
N ARG A 19 -2.48 7.75 -2.29
CA ARG A 19 -2.95 7.77 -0.90
C ARG A 19 -1.98 7.02 0.00
N PHE A 20 -1.57 5.81 -0.39
CA PHE A 20 -0.58 5.02 0.36
C PHE A 20 0.73 5.78 0.56
N ASN A 21 1.31 6.32 -0.52
CA ASN A 21 2.59 7.04 -0.48
C ASN A 21 2.52 8.31 0.38
N ARG A 22 1.38 9.02 0.34
CA ARG A 22 1.15 10.17 1.23
C ARG A 22 1.15 9.73 2.69
N THR A 23 0.36 8.73 3.06
CA THR A 23 0.31 8.22 4.43
C THR A 23 1.69 7.74 4.90
N TYR A 24 2.41 7.01 4.05
CA TYR A 24 3.77 6.55 4.34
C TYR A 24 4.75 7.72 4.59
N ARG A 25 4.66 8.79 3.80
CA ARG A 25 5.47 9.98 4.01
C ARG A 25 5.14 10.66 5.34
N GLU A 26 3.86 10.97 5.55
CA GLU A 26 3.39 11.76 6.69
C GLU A 26 3.56 11.03 8.02
N GLU A 27 3.26 9.72 8.06
CA GLU A 27 3.26 8.94 9.30
C GLU A 27 4.57 8.22 9.60
N PHE A 28 5.50 8.14 8.64
CA PHE A 28 6.78 7.46 8.85
C PHE A 28 7.95 8.31 8.41
N LEU A 29 8.13 8.57 7.11
CA LEU A 29 9.36 9.21 6.63
C LEU A 29 9.59 10.62 7.19
N SER A 30 8.53 11.36 7.48
CA SER A 30 8.63 12.71 8.05
C SER A 30 8.84 12.73 9.57
N LEU A 31 8.60 11.62 10.27
CA LEU A 31 8.70 11.56 11.74
C LEU A 31 10.08 11.17 12.25
N TYR A 32 10.91 10.53 11.42
CA TYR A 32 12.21 9.98 11.82
C TYR A 32 13.36 10.60 11.05
N LEU A 33 14.47 10.84 11.74
CA LEU A 33 15.75 11.18 11.12
C LEU A 33 16.62 9.92 11.04
N PHE A 34 16.82 9.42 9.82
CA PHE A 34 17.60 8.20 9.57
C PHE A 34 19.07 8.52 9.34
N ARG A 35 19.96 7.67 9.85
CA ARG A 35 21.41 7.81 9.70
C ARG A 35 21.94 7.13 8.44
N ASN A 36 21.25 6.08 8.00
CA ASN A 36 21.65 5.28 6.85
C ASN A 36 20.44 4.57 6.21
N LEU A 37 20.64 3.97 5.05
CA LEU A 37 19.59 3.27 4.33
C LEU A 37 19.13 1.96 4.99
N SER A 38 19.94 1.34 5.86
CA SER A 38 19.52 0.12 6.57
C SER A 38 18.38 0.46 7.54
N GLU A 39 18.53 1.53 8.32
CA GLU A 39 17.50 2.02 9.23
C GLU A 39 16.20 2.34 8.50
N VAL A 40 16.28 2.98 7.33
CA VAL A 40 15.10 3.25 6.49
C VAL A 40 14.44 1.94 6.08
N ARG A 41 15.21 0.96 5.58
CA ARG A 41 14.65 -0.32 5.09
C ARG A 41 13.98 -1.12 6.19
N GLU A 42 14.61 -1.23 7.35
CA GLU A 42 14.07 -1.94 8.51
C GLU A 42 12.79 -1.27 9.01
N GLY A 43 12.81 0.05 9.22
CA GLY A 43 11.60 0.76 9.65
C GLY A 43 10.50 0.77 8.59
N THR A 44 10.85 0.82 7.29
CA THR A 44 9.88 0.68 6.19
C THR A 44 9.19 -0.68 6.27
N HIS A 45 9.95 -1.74 6.48
CA HIS A 45 9.44 -3.10 6.57
C HIS A 45 8.42 -3.21 7.71
N ASP A 46 8.79 -2.73 8.89
CA ASP A 46 7.94 -2.80 10.07
C ASP A 46 6.68 -1.93 9.92
N TRP A 47 6.83 -0.72 9.39
CA TRP A 47 5.68 0.15 9.08
C TRP A 47 4.76 -0.50 8.06
N ARG A 48 5.30 -1.14 7.01
CA ARG A 48 4.52 -1.83 5.98
C ARG A 48 3.73 -3.00 6.56
N ILE A 49 4.33 -3.78 7.47
CA ILE A 49 3.61 -4.84 8.20
C ILE A 49 2.49 -4.22 9.02
N GLY A 50 2.76 -3.15 9.78
CA GLY A 50 1.74 -2.43 10.54
C GLY A 50 0.57 -1.98 9.66
N TYR A 51 0.86 -1.33 8.53
CA TYR A 51 -0.14 -0.83 7.60
C TYR A 51 -0.98 -1.93 6.94
N ASN A 52 -0.34 -3.02 6.49
CA ASN A 52 -1.00 -4.06 5.69
C ASN A 52 -1.62 -5.20 6.49
N GLU A 53 -1.10 -5.49 7.69
CA GLU A 53 -1.47 -6.69 8.46
C GLU A 53 -2.10 -6.37 9.81
N ARG A 54 -2.04 -5.11 10.28
CA ARG A 54 -2.51 -4.75 11.63
C ARG A 54 -3.46 -3.56 11.66
N ARG A 55 -3.29 -2.59 10.75
CA ARG A 55 -4.12 -1.38 10.70
C ARG A 55 -5.47 -1.68 10.04
N PRO A 56 -6.61 -1.52 10.74
CA PRO A 56 -7.92 -1.52 10.10
C PRO A 56 -8.10 -0.26 9.25
N HIS A 57 -8.82 -0.38 8.13
CA HIS A 57 -9.15 0.75 7.27
C HIS A 57 -10.66 0.85 7.07
N ASP A 58 -11.24 1.99 7.41
CA ASP A 58 -12.68 2.25 7.28
C ASP A 58 -13.19 1.97 5.85
N ALA A 59 -12.40 2.34 4.83
CA ALA A 59 -12.70 2.10 3.42
C ALA A 59 -12.75 0.60 3.04
N LEU A 60 -12.21 -0.27 3.88
CA LEU A 60 -12.21 -1.72 3.72
C LEU A 60 -13.17 -2.42 4.71
N GLY A 61 -14.06 -1.66 5.37
CA GLY A 61 -14.98 -2.20 6.38
C GLY A 61 -14.25 -2.64 7.65
N ASP A 62 -13.30 -1.83 8.12
CA ASP A 62 -12.43 -2.09 9.28
C ASP A 62 -11.53 -3.33 9.17
N LEU A 63 -11.39 -3.87 7.96
CA LEU A 63 -10.42 -4.92 7.66
C LEU A 63 -9.04 -4.32 7.39
N THR A 64 -8.00 -5.11 7.69
CA THR A 64 -6.66 -4.84 7.19
C THR A 64 -6.58 -5.11 5.68
N PRO A 65 -5.63 -4.50 4.96
CA PRO A 65 -5.43 -4.77 3.54
C PRO A 65 -5.17 -6.26 3.24
N CYS A 66 -4.48 -6.97 4.14
CA CYS A 66 -4.24 -8.40 3.99
C CYS A 66 -5.53 -9.23 4.13
N GLU A 67 -6.36 -8.96 5.14
CA GLU A 67 -7.65 -9.62 5.34
C GLU A 67 -8.61 -9.33 4.19
N TYR A 68 -8.71 -8.06 3.78
CA TYR A 68 -9.53 -7.67 2.63
C TYR A 68 -9.10 -8.42 1.37
N ARG A 69 -7.78 -8.53 1.12
CA ARG A 69 -7.26 -9.31 -0.01
C ARG A 69 -7.64 -10.79 0.11
N GLN A 70 -7.51 -11.40 1.29
CA GLN A 70 -7.86 -12.81 1.49
C GLN A 70 -9.35 -13.07 1.23
N ASN A 71 -10.22 -12.20 1.74
CA ASN A 71 -11.68 -12.30 1.57
C ASN A 71 -12.11 -12.10 0.11
N ASN A 72 -11.37 -11.29 -0.67
CA ASN A 72 -11.72 -10.96 -2.05
C ASN A 72 -10.90 -11.73 -3.10
N ALA A 73 -9.87 -12.48 -2.72
CA ALA A 73 -9.00 -13.19 -3.65
C ALA A 73 -9.75 -14.19 -4.55
N GLY A 74 -10.84 -14.80 -4.04
CA GLY A 74 -11.70 -15.70 -4.81
C GLY A 74 -12.75 -15.01 -5.69
N ASN A 75 -12.99 -13.71 -5.48
CA ASN A 75 -14.03 -12.93 -6.17
C ASN A 75 -13.48 -12.05 -7.29
N SER A 76 -12.16 -12.04 -7.49
CA SER A 76 -11.53 -11.27 -8.56
C SER A 76 -11.83 -11.89 -9.93
N THR A 77 -12.62 -11.18 -10.75
CA THR A 77 -12.82 -11.51 -12.18
C THR A 77 -11.57 -11.24 -13.02
N LEU A 78 -10.59 -10.50 -12.47
CA LEU A 78 -9.28 -10.29 -13.08
C LEU A 78 -8.39 -11.49 -12.75
N LYS A 79 -7.99 -12.25 -13.78
CA LYS A 79 -6.93 -13.26 -13.63
C LYS A 79 -5.68 -12.57 -13.09
N LEU A 80 -5.08 -13.11 -12.02
CA LEU A 80 -3.75 -12.69 -11.59
C LEU A 80 -2.83 -12.74 -12.81
N SER A 81 -2.25 -11.60 -13.18
CA SER A 81 -1.32 -11.55 -14.29
C SER A 81 0.01 -12.16 -13.80
N THR A 82 0.32 -13.35 -14.29
CA THR A 82 1.61 -14.04 -14.10
C THR A 82 2.76 -13.31 -14.80
#